data_AF-K1XQN9-F1
#
_entry.id   AF-K1XQN9-F1
#
_cell.length_a   1.000
_cell.length_b   1.000
_cell.length_c   1.000
_cell.angle_alpha   90.00
_cell.angle_beta   90.00
_cell.angle_gamma   90.00
#
_symmetry.space_group_name_H-M   'P 1'
#
loop_
_entity.id
_entity.type
_entity.pdbx_description
1 polymer ?
#
loop_
_entity_poly.entity_id
_entity_poly.type
_entity_poly.pdbx_seq_one_letter_code
_entity_poly.pdbx_strand_id
1 'polypeptide(L)'
;MIIHEFLSKMIEMKASDLHLKCGSPPIARVNRDLVPLGSEILTNPKITEIAMFIMTPPLKKRFEDELEVDFAYTFEGYGRFRTNIFIQRGMISIVMRFVKYEVPSFNEINIPSTLENLCSQERGIILVSGATNSGKSTTLAAMINHINRNYRKHIISIEDPIEFIHQDRLSVINQREVGIDTLSFG
;
A
#
# COMPACT_ATOMS: atom_id res chain seq x y z
N MET A 1 -19.62 -6.88 -2.85
CA MET A 1 -18.72 -8.02 -3.15
C MET A 1 -18.19 -8.58 -1.85
N ILE A 2 -17.99 -9.90 -1.74
CA ILE A 2 -17.54 -10.55 -0.49
C ILE A 2 -16.19 -10.00 0.03
N ILE A 3 -15.32 -9.53 -0.87
CA ILE A 3 -14.03 -8.92 -0.48
C ILE A 3 -14.21 -7.68 0.38
N HIS A 4 -15.23 -6.84 0.12
CA HIS A 4 -15.47 -5.62 0.90
C HIS A 4 -15.83 -5.95 2.34
N GLU A 5 -16.58 -7.04 2.59
CA GLU A 5 -16.90 -7.50 3.95
C GLU A 5 -15.65 -7.95 4.71
N PHE A 6 -14.73 -8.64 4.04
CA PHE A 6 -13.45 -9.05 4.66
C PHE A 6 -12.56 -7.85 4.98
N LEU A 7 -12.49 -6.87 4.06
CA LEU A 7 -11.71 -5.65 4.27
C LEU A 7 -12.30 -4.78 5.40
N SER A 8 -13.63 -4.63 5.48
CA SER A 8 -14.28 -3.94 6.59
C SER A 8 -13.95 -4.58 7.93
N LYS A 9 -14.10 -5.90 8.05
CA LYS A 9 -13.74 -6.65 9.28
C LYS A 9 -12.26 -6.52 9.63
N MET A 10 -11.38 -6.60 8.63
CA MET A 10 -9.95 -6.40 8.81
C MET A 10 -9.65 -5.03 9.43
N ILE A 11 -10.29 -3.96 8.94
CA ILE A 11 -10.14 -2.60 9.46
C ILE A 11 -10.69 -2.50 10.89
N GLU A 12 -11.89 -3.01 11.15
CA GLU A 12 -12.51 -3.02 12.48
C GLU A 12 -11.62 -3.69 13.53
N MET A 13 -10.96 -4.79 13.15
CA MET A 13 -10.04 -5.53 14.01
C MET A 13 -8.64 -4.91 14.09
N LYS A 14 -8.38 -3.79 13.40
CA LYS A 14 -7.07 -3.14 13.28
C LYS A 14 -5.97 -4.10 12.80
N ALA A 15 -6.33 -5.02 11.90
CA ALA A 15 -5.41 -5.98 11.33
C ALA A 15 -4.43 -5.31 10.33
N SER A 16 -3.20 -5.83 10.26
CA SER A 16 -2.18 -5.34 9.32
C SER A 16 -2.32 -5.95 7.93
N ASP A 17 -2.65 -7.23 7.85
CA ASP A 17 -2.72 -8.00 6.60
C ASP A 17 -3.99 -8.87 6.57
N LEU A 18 -4.56 -9.08 5.39
CA LEU A 18 -5.60 -10.05 5.06
C LEU A 18 -5.01 -11.08 4.10
N HIS A 19 -5.22 -12.36 4.39
CA HIS A 19 -4.73 -13.49 3.63
C HIS A 19 -5.92 -14.34 3.15
N LEU A 20 -6.01 -14.58 1.85
CA LEU A 20 -7.04 -15.38 1.19
C LEU A 20 -6.35 -16.51 0.42
N LYS A 21 -6.69 -17.76 0.75
CA LYS A 21 -6.19 -18.95 0.05
C LYS A 21 -7.25 -20.06 0.04
N CYS A 22 -7.21 -20.90 -0.98
CA CYS A 22 -8.16 -22.00 -1.11
C CYS A 22 -8.02 -23.00 0.06
N GLY A 23 -9.15 -23.50 0.57
CA GLY A 23 -9.18 -24.49 1.66
C GLY A 23 -8.96 -23.90 3.05
N SER A 24 -9.03 -22.57 3.21
CA SER A 24 -8.88 -21.86 4.47
C SER A 24 -9.97 -20.81 4.62
N PRO A 25 -10.38 -20.44 5.85
CA PRO A 25 -11.14 -19.20 6.02
C PRO A 25 -10.28 -17.99 5.64
N PRO A 26 -10.88 -16.81 5.42
CA PRO A 26 -10.14 -15.55 5.37
C PRO A 26 -9.39 -15.36 6.69
N ILE A 27 -8.10 -15.07 6.63
CA ILE A 27 -7.25 -14.90 7.81
C ILE A 27 -6.74 -13.47 7.84
N ALA A 28 -6.91 -12.77 8.97
CA ALA A 28 -6.31 -11.49 9.23
C ALA A 28 -5.11 -11.62 10.16
N ARG A 29 -4.12 -10.74 10.01
CA ARG A 29 -3.01 -10.59 10.96
C ARG A 29 -3.30 -9.47 11.94
N VAL A 30 -3.54 -9.81 13.20
CA VAL A 30 -3.80 -8.84 14.28
C VAL A 30 -2.68 -8.95 15.30
N ASN A 31 -1.98 -7.85 15.60
CA ASN A 31 -0.87 -7.85 16.57
C ASN A 31 0.18 -8.95 16.35
N ARG A 32 0.47 -9.27 15.07
CA ARG A 32 1.36 -10.34 14.57
C ARG A 32 0.76 -11.75 14.53
N ASP A 33 -0.35 -11.99 15.20
CA ASP A 33 -1.04 -13.29 15.20
C ASP A 33 -1.99 -13.44 14.02
N LEU A 34 -2.15 -14.66 13.53
CA LEU A 34 -3.07 -15.00 12.45
C LEU A 34 -4.42 -15.43 13.03
N VAL A 35 -5.47 -14.68 12.73
CA VAL A 35 -6.82 -14.85 13.27
C VAL A 35 -7.83 -15.01 12.12
N PRO A 36 -8.66 -16.06 12.10
CA PRO A 36 -9.74 -16.19 11.12
C PRO A 36 -10.77 -15.06 11.25
N LEU A 37 -11.23 -14.49 10.14
CA LEU A 37 -12.32 -13.48 10.10
C LEU A 37 -13.74 -14.11 10.06
N GLY A 38 -13.81 -15.44 10.06
CA GLY A 38 -15.03 -16.22 10.00
C GLY A 38 -14.73 -17.72 9.89
N SER A 39 -15.78 -18.52 9.75
CA SER A 39 -15.70 -19.98 9.61
C SER A 39 -15.85 -20.47 8.17
N GLU A 40 -16.24 -19.61 7.24
CA GLU A 40 -16.46 -19.99 5.84
C GLU A 40 -15.13 -20.31 5.15
N ILE A 41 -15.00 -21.53 4.64
CA ILE A 41 -13.84 -21.96 3.88
C ILE A 41 -13.91 -21.41 2.46
N LEU A 42 -12.87 -20.68 2.05
CA LEU A 42 -12.76 -20.13 0.70
C LEU A 42 -12.42 -21.23 -0.31
N THR A 43 -13.14 -21.23 -1.43
CA THR A 43 -12.86 -22.10 -2.58
C THR A 43 -12.06 -21.34 -3.63
N ASN A 44 -11.33 -22.06 -4.50
CA ASN A 44 -10.59 -21.42 -5.59
C ASN A 44 -11.51 -20.55 -6.49
N PRO A 45 -12.72 -21.00 -6.90
CA PRO A 45 -13.63 -20.14 -7.66
C PRO A 45 -13.97 -18.80 -6.98
N LYS A 46 -14.21 -18.81 -5.66
CA LYS A 46 -14.49 -17.58 -4.89
C LYS A 46 -13.29 -16.63 -4.88
N ILE A 47 -12.08 -17.18 -4.72
CA ILE A 47 -10.86 -16.36 -4.72
C ILE A 47 -10.58 -15.83 -6.13
N THR A 48 -10.82 -16.61 -7.17
CA THR A 48 -10.73 -16.16 -8.57
C THR A 48 -11.69 -15.01 -8.83
N GLU A 49 -12.94 -15.09 -8.36
CA GLU A 49 -13.92 -14.00 -8.49
C GLU A 49 -13.42 -12.71 -7.83
N ILE A 50 -12.87 -12.81 -6.62
CA ILE A 50 -12.26 -11.67 -5.91
C ILE A 50 -11.10 -11.10 -6.73
N ALA A 51 -10.15 -11.94 -7.15
CA ALA A 51 -8.97 -11.53 -7.91
C ALA A 51 -9.36 -10.79 -9.20
N MET A 52 -10.32 -11.33 -9.95
CA MET A 52 -10.80 -10.74 -11.20
C MET A 52 -11.59 -9.44 -11.01
N PHE A 53 -12.21 -9.26 -9.84
CA PHE A 53 -12.88 -8.02 -9.49
C PHE A 53 -11.88 -6.91 -9.11
N ILE A 54 -10.83 -7.22 -8.36
CA ILE A 54 -9.89 -6.20 -7.86
C ILE A 54 -8.78 -5.83 -8.85
N MET A 55 -8.49 -6.67 -9.86
CA MET A 55 -7.52 -6.37 -10.92
C MET A 55 -8.15 -5.60 -12.09
N THR A 56 -7.45 -4.59 -12.58
CA THR A 56 -7.75 -3.92 -13.86
C THR A 56 -7.30 -4.78 -15.05
N PRO A 57 -7.76 -4.51 -16.29
CA PRO A 57 -7.35 -5.31 -17.45
C PRO A 57 -5.82 -5.39 -17.67
N PRO A 58 -5.02 -4.31 -17.51
CA PRO A 58 -3.56 -4.41 -17.57
C PRO A 58 -2.97 -5.33 -16.50
N LEU A 59 -3.48 -5.27 -15.26
CA LEU A 59 -3.03 -6.13 -14.17
C LEU A 59 -3.39 -7.60 -14.41
N LYS A 60 -4.57 -7.89 -14.97
CA LYS A 60 -4.97 -9.26 -15.35
C LYS A 60 -4.01 -9.85 -16.37
N LYS A 61 -3.68 -9.10 -17.41
CA LYS A 61 -2.70 -9.53 -18.42
C LYS A 61 -1.33 -9.81 -17.77
N ARG A 62 -0.85 -8.89 -16.93
CA ARG A 62 0.42 -9.08 -16.22
C ARG A 62 0.41 -10.33 -15.33
N PHE A 63 -0.69 -10.56 -14.60
CA PHE A 63 -0.85 -11.76 -13.79
C PHE A 63 -0.90 -13.05 -14.62
N GLU A 64 -1.54 -13.04 -15.79
CA GLU A 64 -1.54 -14.16 -16.73
C GLU A 64 -0.12 -14.50 -17.24
N ASP A 65 0.68 -13.47 -17.52
CA ASP A 65 2.05 -13.62 -18.03
C ASP A 65 3.08 -13.98 -16.93
N GLU A 66 2.97 -13.37 -15.74
CA GLU A 66 3.97 -13.44 -14.66
C GLU A 66 3.59 -14.40 -13.52
N LEU A 67 2.34 -14.87 -13.45
CA LEU A 67 1.77 -15.69 -12.36
C LEU A 67 1.74 -15.02 -10.98
N GLU A 68 2.11 -13.74 -10.92
CA GLU A 68 2.00 -12.87 -9.76
C GLU A 68 1.82 -11.40 -10.18
N VAL A 69 1.22 -10.59 -9.31
CA VAL A 69 1.11 -9.14 -9.52
C VAL A 69 0.97 -8.39 -8.19
N ASP A 70 1.71 -7.30 -8.05
CA ASP A 70 1.59 -6.32 -6.98
C ASP A 70 0.89 -5.06 -7.49
N PHE A 71 -0.03 -4.50 -6.70
CA PHE A 71 -0.71 -3.24 -6.99
C PHE A 71 -1.40 -2.69 -5.73
N ALA A 72 -1.80 -1.43 -5.76
CA ALA A 72 -2.69 -0.89 -4.74
C ALA A 72 -4.17 -1.02 -5.13
N TYR A 73 -4.99 -1.45 -4.18
CA TYR A 73 -6.45 -1.49 -4.29
C TYR A 73 -7.07 -0.47 -3.33
N THR A 74 -7.99 0.35 -3.84
CA THR A 74 -8.70 1.36 -3.03
C THR A 74 -10.12 0.87 -2.73
N PHE A 75 -10.46 0.77 -1.44
CA PHE A 75 -11.83 0.62 -0.98
C PHE A 75 -12.36 1.99 -0.55
N GLU A 76 -13.15 2.59 -1.42
CA GLU A 76 -13.66 3.96 -1.25
C GLU A 76 -14.36 4.15 0.10
N GLY A 77 -13.97 5.21 0.83
CA GLY A 77 -14.47 5.50 2.17
C GLY A 77 -13.80 4.73 3.32
N TYR A 78 -12.98 3.71 3.03
CA TYR A 78 -12.38 2.84 4.05
C TYR A 78 -10.84 2.84 4.05
N GLY A 79 -10.20 2.75 2.89
CA GLY A 79 -8.77 2.40 2.87
C GLY A 79 -8.14 2.21 1.51
N ARG A 80 -6.81 2.30 1.48
CA ARG A 80 -5.97 1.67 0.45
C ARG A 80 -5.34 0.40 1.00
N PHE A 81 -5.09 -0.55 0.11
CA PHE A 81 -4.50 -1.82 0.42
C PHE A 81 -3.42 -2.15 -0.61
N ARG A 82 -2.20 -2.43 -0.16
CA ARG A 82 -1.18 -3.05 -1.01
C ARG A 82 -1.57 -4.50 -1.20
N THR A 83 -1.82 -4.89 -2.44
CA THR A 83 -2.36 -6.19 -2.80
C THR A 83 -1.33 -6.94 -3.62
N ASN A 84 -1.06 -8.17 -3.21
CA ASN A 84 -0.28 -9.14 -3.96
C ASN A 84 -1.20 -10.32 -4.29
N ILE A 85 -1.28 -10.69 -5.57
CA ILE A 85 -1.98 -11.88 -6.06
C ILE A 85 -0.94 -12.78 -6.69
N PHE A 86 -0.96 -14.08 -6.37
CA PHE A 86 0.01 -15.05 -6.88
C PHE A 86 -0.59 -16.46 -6.97
N ILE A 87 0.07 -17.34 -7.74
CA ILE A 87 -0.30 -18.75 -7.83
C ILE A 87 0.41 -19.59 -6.75
N GLN A 88 -0.38 -20.31 -5.95
CA GLN A 88 0.08 -21.28 -4.96
C GLN A 88 -0.49 -22.66 -5.31
N ARG A 89 0.38 -23.65 -5.61
CA ARG A 89 -0.03 -25.03 -5.94
C ARG A 89 -1.11 -25.09 -7.04
N GLY A 90 -1.02 -24.22 -8.04
CA GLY A 90 -1.99 -24.12 -9.14
C GLY A 90 -3.29 -23.40 -8.81
N MET A 91 -3.40 -22.77 -7.64
CA MET A 91 -4.58 -22.02 -7.20
C MET A 91 -4.22 -20.57 -6.88
N ILE A 92 -5.16 -19.64 -7.01
CA ILE A 92 -4.92 -18.24 -6.71
C ILE A 92 -4.86 -18.04 -5.19
N SER A 93 -3.90 -17.21 -4.74
CA SER A 93 -3.83 -16.67 -3.38
C SER A 93 -3.70 -15.15 -3.43
N ILE A 94 -4.27 -14.49 -2.41
CA ILE A 94 -4.30 -13.02 -2.33
C ILE A 94 -3.83 -12.62 -0.93
N VAL A 95 -2.95 -11.63 -0.87
CA VAL A 95 -2.55 -10.95 0.37
C VAL A 95 -2.78 -9.46 0.21
N MET A 96 -3.49 -8.86 1.15
CA MET A 96 -3.80 -7.42 1.16
C MET A 96 -3.32 -6.80 2.47
N ARG A 97 -2.43 -5.82 2.39
CA ARG A 97 -1.93 -5.06 3.54
C ARG A 97 -2.59 -3.70 3.60
N PHE A 98 -3.18 -3.34 4.73
CA PHE A 98 -3.78 -2.02 4.91
C PHE A 98 -2.70 -0.92 4.87
N VAL A 99 -2.93 0.09 4.04
CA VAL A 99 -2.07 1.26 3.88
C VAL A 99 -2.56 2.36 4.81
N LYS A 100 -1.67 2.84 5.69
CA LYS A 100 -2.02 3.91 6.64
C LYS A 100 -2.10 5.25 5.92
N TYR A 101 -3.18 6.00 6.14
CA TYR A 101 -3.32 7.38 5.63
C TYR A 101 -2.48 8.39 6.41
N GLU A 102 -2.19 8.12 7.68
CA GLU A 102 -1.45 9.06 8.51
C GLU A 102 0.05 8.91 8.28
N VAL A 103 0.59 9.89 7.55
CA VAL A 103 2.03 10.14 7.49
C VAL A 103 2.45 10.77 8.82
N PRO A 104 3.36 10.14 9.58
CA PRO A 104 3.83 10.74 10.82
C PRO A 104 4.51 12.07 10.57
N SER A 105 4.33 13.00 11.50
CA SER A 105 5.06 14.26 11.59
C SER A 105 6.50 14.02 12.07
N PHE A 106 7.39 15.00 11.81
CA PHE A 106 8.78 14.94 12.28
C PHE A 106 8.90 14.70 13.80
N ASN A 107 8.01 15.32 14.57
CA ASN A 107 7.98 15.18 16.02
C ASN A 107 7.62 13.76 16.46
N GLU A 108 6.69 13.10 15.77
CA GLU A 108 6.24 11.74 16.14
C GLU A 108 7.31 10.67 15.89
N ILE A 109 8.21 10.89 14.92
CA ILE A 109 9.31 9.97 14.61
C ILE A 109 10.67 10.45 15.11
N ASN A 110 10.70 11.47 15.98
CA ASN A 110 11.91 12.04 16.58
C ASN A 110 13.02 12.33 15.56
N ILE A 111 12.62 12.89 14.41
CA ILE A 111 13.60 13.24 13.37
C ILE A 111 14.48 14.40 13.86
N PRO A 112 15.82 14.30 13.75
CA PRO A 112 16.73 15.41 14.05
C PRO A 112 16.42 16.66 13.23
N SER A 113 16.54 17.85 13.83
CA SER A 113 16.36 19.14 13.14
C SER A 113 17.26 19.32 11.91
N THR A 114 18.37 18.59 11.84
CA THR A 114 19.23 18.54 10.65
C THR A 114 18.49 18.13 9.38
N LEU A 115 17.46 17.27 9.47
CA LEU A 115 16.64 16.86 8.32
C LEU A 115 15.63 17.94 7.88
N GLU A 116 15.22 18.86 8.77
CA GLU A 116 14.43 20.04 8.38
C GLU A 116 15.23 20.94 7.44
N ASN A 117 16.51 21.16 7.76
CA ASN A 117 17.41 21.94 6.91
C ASN A 117 17.63 21.29 5.53
N LEU A 118 17.56 19.96 5.43
CA LEU A 118 17.62 19.27 4.14
C LEU A 118 16.35 19.49 3.32
N CYS A 119 15.18 19.54 3.96
CA CYS A 119 13.89 19.79 3.29
C CYS A 119 13.75 21.21 2.74
N SER A 120 14.53 22.17 3.26
CA SER A 120 14.52 23.56 2.79
C SER A 120 15.43 23.81 1.59
N GLN A 121 16.25 22.84 1.18
CA GLN A 121 17.17 22.99 0.05
C GLN A 121 16.40 23.11 -1.28
N GLU A 122 16.76 24.08 -2.11
CA GLU A 122 16.07 24.32 -3.38
C GLU A 122 16.36 23.27 -4.45
N ARG A 123 17.54 22.65 -4.40
CA ARG A 123 18.02 21.66 -5.37
C ARG A 123 19.07 20.74 -4.76
N GLY A 124 19.13 19.52 -5.25
CA GLY A 124 20.09 18.51 -4.81
C GLY A 124 19.52 17.11 -4.90
N ILE A 125 20.28 16.13 -4.44
CA ILE A 125 19.84 14.74 -4.32
C ILE A 125 19.97 14.36 -2.85
N ILE A 126 18.88 13.83 -2.27
CA ILE A 126 18.87 13.26 -0.93
C ILE A 126 18.65 11.77 -1.08
N LEU A 127 19.52 10.96 -0.45
CA LEU A 127 19.43 9.50 -0.46
C LEU A 127 19.08 9.02 0.94
N VAL A 128 17.92 8.39 1.09
CA VAL A 128 17.50 7.71 2.33
C VAL A 128 17.73 6.22 2.15
N SER A 129 18.67 5.66 2.92
CA SER A 129 19.07 4.26 2.81
C SER A 129 19.00 3.53 4.16
N GLY A 130 19.01 2.20 4.12
CA GLY A 130 18.84 1.34 5.28
C GLY A 130 18.22 -0.01 4.92
N ALA A 131 18.28 -0.97 5.86
CA ALA A 131 17.72 -2.31 5.67
C ALA A 131 16.19 -2.30 5.46
N THR A 132 15.62 -3.41 4.98
CA THR A 132 14.17 -3.57 4.88
C THR A 132 13.51 -3.35 6.25
N ASN A 133 12.38 -2.66 6.28
CA ASN A 133 11.66 -2.26 7.51
C ASN A 133 12.44 -1.33 8.47
N SER A 134 13.51 -0.66 8.03
CA SER A 134 14.24 0.32 8.86
C SER A 134 13.58 1.70 8.95
N GLY A 135 12.35 1.87 8.41
CA GLY A 135 11.62 3.14 8.46
C GLY A 135 11.91 4.12 7.31
N LYS A 136 12.62 3.72 6.25
CA LYS A 136 12.98 4.59 5.11
C LYS A 136 11.78 5.33 4.50
N SER A 137 10.75 4.58 4.10
CA SER A 137 9.55 5.15 3.50
C SER A 137 8.84 6.08 4.47
N THR A 138 8.80 5.73 5.76
CA THR A 138 8.25 6.58 6.81
C THR A 138 9.01 7.90 6.95
N THR A 139 10.34 7.87 6.92
CA THR A 139 11.17 9.07 6.95
C THR A 139 10.94 9.94 5.71
N LEU A 140 10.95 9.35 4.52
CA LEU A 140 10.69 10.08 3.27
C LEU A 140 9.30 10.69 3.23
N ALA A 141 8.27 9.94 3.64
CA ALA A 141 6.91 10.43 3.72
C ALA A 141 6.81 11.61 4.70
N ALA A 142 7.45 11.51 5.87
CA ALA A 142 7.50 12.61 6.82
C ALA A 142 8.19 13.85 6.22
N MET A 143 9.27 13.67 5.44
CA MET A 143 9.96 14.77 4.77
C MET A 143 9.07 15.45 3.73
N ILE A 144 8.39 14.67 2.90
CA ILE A 144 7.41 15.18 1.93
C ILE A 144 6.27 15.93 2.64
N ASN A 145 5.76 15.40 3.74
CA ASN A 145 4.72 16.05 4.55
C ASN A 145 5.22 17.36 5.18
N HIS A 146 6.47 17.42 5.66
CA HIS A 146 7.09 18.66 6.13
C HIS A 146 7.19 19.69 5.00
N ILE A 147 7.64 19.28 3.80
CA ILE A 147 7.71 20.19 2.65
C ILE A 147 6.31 20.73 2.31
N ASN A 148 5.33 19.84 2.22
CA ASN A 148 3.94 20.17 1.90
C ASN A 148 3.28 21.14 2.88
N ARG A 149 3.68 21.11 4.16
CA ARG A 149 3.13 21.97 5.22
C ARG A 149 3.80 23.33 5.33
N ASN A 150 5.05 23.46 4.86
CA ASN A 150 5.85 24.67 5.08
C ASN A 150 6.18 25.44 3.78
N TYR A 151 6.08 24.79 2.62
CA TYR A 151 6.49 25.39 1.35
C TYR A 151 5.40 25.23 0.28
N ARG A 152 5.40 26.16 -0.69
CA ARG A 152 4.54 26.13 -1.87
C ARG A 152 5.31 25.58 -3.06
N LYS A 153 5.28 24.26 -3.23
CA LYS A 153 6.03 23.53 -4.27
C LYS A 153 5.09 22.62 -5.06
N HIS A 154 5.58 22.14 -6.20
CA HIS A 154 4.99 21.02 -6.91
C HIS A 154 5.84 19.78 -6.60
N ILE A 155 5.21 18.78 -5.99
CA ILE A 155 5.86 17.51 -5.61
C ILE A 155 5.31 16.42 -6.52
N ILE A 156 6.20 15.66 -7.16
CA ILE A 156 5.84 14.49 -7.95
C ILE A 156 6.54 13.29 -7.31
N SER A 157 5.78 12.23 -6.99
CA SER A 157 6.34 10.93 -6.63
C SER A 157 6.02 9.89 -7.71
N ILE A 158 6.95 8.96 -7.90
CA ILE A 158 6.74 7.75 -8.70
C ILE A 158 7.09 6.58 -7.79
N GLU A 159 6.14 5.69 -7.56
CA GLU A 159 6.20 4.64 -6.52
C GLU A 159 5.68 3.30 -7.06
N ASP A 160 6.10 2.19 -6.46
CA ASP A 160 5.71 0.82 -6.85
C ASP A 160 5.52 -0.10 -5.63
N PRO A 161 4.29 -0.19 -5.07
CA PRO A 161 3.17 0.74 -5.24
C PRO A 161 3.31 1.96 -4.31
N ILE A 162 2.37 2.89 -4.37
CA ILE A 162 2.33 4.05 -3.45
C ILE A 162 2.12 3.58 -2.00
N GLU A 163 3.01 3.99 -1.09
CA GLU A 163 3.00 3.54 0.32
C GLU A 163 2.30 4.50 1.29
N PHE A 164 2.30 5.80 1.00
CA PHE A 164 1.65 6.81 1.82
C PHE A 164 0.85 7.76 0.93
N ILE A 165 -0.34 8.15 1.39
CA ILE A 165 -1.15 9.16 0.69
C ILE A 165 -0.85 10.53 1.27
N HIS A 166 -0.44 11.46 0.41
CA HIS A 166 -0.27 12.85 0.77
C HIS A 166 -1.44 13.69 0.26
N GLN A 167 -2.19 14.31 1.17
CA GLN A 167 -3.18 15.32 0.81
C GLN A 167 -2.51 16.66 0.52
N ASP A 168 -3.00 17.38 -0.50
CA ASP A 168 -2.55 18.73 -0.79
C ASP A 168 -2.73 19.67 0.41
N ARG A 169 -1.71 20.51 0.65
CA ARG A 169 -1.71 21.55 1.69
C ARG A 169 -1.21 22.87 1.10
N LEU A 170 0.02 23.30 1.41
CA LEU A 170 0.63 24.44 0.74
C LEU A 170 1.22 24.06 -0.61
N SER A 171 1.62 22.79 -0.77
CA SER A 171 2.11 22.24 -2.02
C SER A 171 1.03 21.47 -2.76
N VAL A 172 1.21 21.35 -4.07
CA VAL A 172 0.43 20.46 -4.95
C VAL A 172 1.20 19.16 -5.12
N ILE A 173 0.57 18.02 -4.87
CA ILE A 173 1.22 16.71 -4.89
C ILE A 173 0.57 15.81 -5.93
N ASN A 174 1.39 15.24 -6.82
CA ASN A 174 0.97 14.21 -7.76
C ASN A 174 1.75 12.93 -7.49
N GLN A 175 1.06 11.87 -7.06
CA GLN A 175 1.66 10.56 -6.84
C GLN A 175 1.29 9.67 -8.03
N ARG A 176 2.28 9.00 -8.63
CA ARG A 176 2.09 8.11 -9.78
C ARG A 176 2.55 6.70 -9.42
N GLU A 177 1.65 5.73 -9.54
CA GLU A 177 1.95 4.32 -9.31
C GLU A 177 2.40 3.63 -10.60
N VAL A 178 3.52 2.91 -10.53
CA VAL A 178 4.01 2.09 -11.65
C VAL A 178 3.04 0.94 -11.92
N GLY A 179 2.74 0.70 -13.19
CA GLY A 179 1.75 -0.28 -13.64
C GLY A 179 0.29 0.22 -13.65
N ILE A 180 0.00 1.36 -13.01
CA ILE A 180 -1.34 1.97 -12.99
C ILE A 180 -1.33 3.34 -13.69
N ASP A 181 -0.54 4.30 -13.18
CA ASP A 181 -0.48 5.69 -13.65
C ASP A 181 0.70 5.95 -14.61
N THR A 182 1.66 5.03 -14.64
CA THR A 182 2.84 5.05 -15.52
C THR A 182 3.29 3.62 -15.84
N LEU A 183 3.93 3.40 -16.99
CA LEU A 183 4.41 2.06 -17.37
C LEU A 183 5.68 1.65 -16.61
N SER A 184 6.58 2.60 -16.33
CA SER A 184 7.85 2.40 -15.63
C SER A 184 8.27 3.66 -14.87
N PHE A 185 9.36 3.58 -14.10
CA PHE A 185 10.01 4.73 -13.43
C PHE A 185 10.65 5.72 -14.43
N GLY A 186 10.96 5.26 -15.63
CA GLY A 186 11.65 5.96 -16.73
C GLY A 186 11.85 5.03 -17.92
#